data_AF-A0A2A3EJD1-F1
#
_entry.id   AF-A0A2A3EJD1-F1
#
_cell.length_a   1.000
_cell.length_b   1.000
_cell.length_c   1.000
_cell.angle_alpha   90.00
_cell.angle_beta   90.00
_cell.angle_gamma   90.00
#
_symmetry.space_group_name_H-M   'P 1'
#
loop_
_entity.id
_entity.type
_entity.pdbx_description
1 polymer ?
#
loop_
_entity_poly.entity_id
_entity_poly.type
_entity_poly.pdbx_seq_one_letter_code
_entity_poly.pdbx_strand_id
1 'polypeptide(L)'
;MITFPGSFCYVFITLSNPQIYVSLKDNDELYGISMFWKLVNEIFSYRIDKIQPNSYVMATVVLNVPKFDKNPFCDVYGTISYKIEENEYQIPIPVIRLTIEDTIDNNYQIKFLTERNYAFQVETKDILPMILALRSTSVEKIIDVQIKKIPKKEKEFLTFLKEKSFEAIFENIYIVQTTSCLMHCLIEILPIIEGEEKLRISSRSNHQMNIILRFLKDHFSDMIIEEDVNPFHAAMVLMNELKLYLEDTSTAERQMARIRTDLLIP
;
A
#
# COMPACT_ATOMS: atom_id res chain seq x y z
N MET A 1 6.53 10.36 -3.31
CA MET A 1 6.14 8.96 -3.58
C MET A 1 6.45 8.67 -5.03
N ILE A 2 7.21 7.62 -5.32
CA ILE A 2 7.70 7.36 -6.66
C ILE A 2 7.15 6.02 -7.13
N THR A 3 6.40 6.05 -8.21
CA THR A 3 5.92 4.85 -8.90
C THR A 3 6.76 4.63 -10.14
N PHE A 4 7.28 3.41 -10.29
CA PHE A 4 8.06 3.02 -11.45
C PHE A 4 7.18 2.16 -12.38
N PRO A 5 6.69 2.71 -13.50
CA PRO A 5 6.13 1.90 -14.55
C PRO A 5 7.27 1.17 -15.27
N GLY A 6 7.54 -0.06 -14.87
CA GLY A 6 8.53 -0.92 -15.51
C GLY A 6 7.85 -2.08 -16.23
N SER A 7 7.85 -2.07 -17.57
CA SER A 7 7.66 -3.32 -18.31
C SER A 7 8.96 -4.11 -18.18
N PHE A 8 9.02 -5.11 -17.30
CA PHE A 8 10.09 -6.10 -17.30
C PHE A 8 9.92 -7.04 -18.51
N CYS A 9 10.08 -6.48 -19.72
CA CYS A 9 10.19 -7.27 -20.93
C CYS A 9 11.58 -7.91 -20.95
N TYR A 10 11.62 -9.23 -21.15
CA TYR A 10 12.83 -10.06 -21.39
C TYR A 10 13.56 -10.66 -20.18
N VAL A 11 12.85 -11.07 -19.13
CA VAL A 11 13.41 -12.02 -18.16
C VAL A 11 12.77 -13.39 -18.38
N PHE A 12 13.51 -14.36 -18.93
CA PHE A 12 13.06 -15.76 -19.10
C PHE A 12 13.09 -16.56 -17.77
N ILE A 13 13.45 -15.90 -16.67
CA ILE A 13 13.75 -16.51 -15.38
C ILE A 13 12.88 -15.84 -14.31
N THR A 14 12.45 -16.61 -13.31
CA THR A 14 11.71 -16.07 -12.17
C THR A 14 12.66 -15.30 -11.25
N LEU A 15 12.34 -14.03 -10.97
CA LEU A 15 13.04 -13.25 -9.95
C LEU A 15 12.32 -13.43 -8.62
N SER A 16 13.05 -13.75 -7.56
CA SER A 16 12.50 -13.95 -6.23
C SER A 16 13.01 -12.90 -5.24
N ASN A 17 12.17 -12.58 -4.26
CA ASN A 17 12.42 -11.57 -3.23
C ASN A 17 12.98 -10.25 -3.78
N PRO A 18 12.33 -9.63 -4.79
CA PRO A 18 12.80 -8.35 -5.31
C PRO A 18 12.60 -7.26 -4.26
N GLN A 19 13.60 -6.40 -4.09
CA GLN A 19 13.60 -5.29 -3.14
C GLN A 19 14.17 -4.06 -3.80
N ILE A 20 13.57 -2.89 -3.53
CA ILE A 20 14.08 -1.62 -4.05
C ILE A 20 14.72 -0.84 -2.91
N TYR A 21 15.98 -0.53 -3.11
CA TYR A 21 16.77 0.32 -2.25
C TYR A 21 16.89 1.68 -2.90
N VAL A 22 16.61 2.74 -2.14
CA VAL A 22 16.70 4.11 -2.60
C VAL A 22 17.49 4.93 -1.61
N SER A 23 18.44 5.70 -2.13
CA SER A 23 19.24 6.65 -1.35
C SER A 23 19.11 8.04 -1.94
N LEU A 24 19.25 9.04 -1.07
CA LEU A 24 19.31 10.44 -1.46
C LEU A 24 20.78 10.85 -1.46
N LYS A 25 21.21 11.65 -2.45
CA LYS A 25 22.62 12.01 -2.68
C LYS A 25 23.41 12.48 -1.44
N ASP A 26 22.71 13.07 -0.47
CA ASP A 26 23.28 13.70 0.73
C ASP A 26 22.76 13.06 2.05
N ASN A 27 22.09 11.90 1.98
CA ASN A 27 21.61 11.17 3.15
C ASN A 27 21.79 9.66 2.95
N ASP A 28 22.67 9.06 3.75
CA ASP A 28 22.97 7.61 3.70
C ASP A 28 21.83 6.75 4.27
N GLU A 29 20.80 7.37 4.82
CA GLU A 29 19.69 6.68 5.43
C GLU A 29 18.65 6.22 4.38
N LEU A 30 18.50 4.90 4.28
CA LEU A 30 17.49 4.23 3.47
C LEU A 30 16.11 4.49 4.07
N TYR A 31 15.37 5.45 3.51
CA TYR A 31 14.05 5.82 4.02
C TYR A 31 12.95 5.47 3.03
N GLY A 32 12.69 4.19 2.86
CA GLY A 32 11.46 3.83 2.16
C GLY A 32 11.04 2.39 2.24
N ILE A 33 9.73 2.20 2.07
CA ILE A 33 9.13 0.88 1.89
C ILE A 33 8.92 0.69 0.39
N SER A 34 9.48 -0.41 -0.14
CA SER A 34 9.27 -0.82 -1.52
C SER A 34 8.30 -1.99 -1.59
N MET A 35 7.41 -1.96 -2.58
CA MET A 35 6.51 -3.07 -2.87
C MET A 35 6.42 -3.32 -4.38
N PHE A 36 6.24 -4.58 -4.74
CA PHE A 36 5.97 -5.03 -6.11
C PHE A 36 4.53 -5.50 -6.21
N TRP A 37 3.90 -5.18 -7.33
CA TRP A 37 2.49 -5.40 -7.59
C TRP A 37 2.32 -6.11 -8.92
N LYS A 38 1.55 -7.19 -8.95
CA LYS A 38 1.10 -7.80 -10.19
C LYS A 38 -0.28 -7.27 -10.56
N LEU A 39 -0.40 -6.81 -11.80
CA LEU A 39 -1.66 -6.33 -12.35
C LEU A 39 -2.51 -7.52 -12.81
N VAL A 40 -3.76 -7.60 -12.35
CA VAL A 40 -4.76 -8.61 -12.77
C VAL A 40 -5.53 -8.11 -13.98
N ASN A 41 -5.94 -6.85 -13.93
CA ASN A 41 -6.57 -6.10 -15.01
C ASN A 41 -6.23 -4.61 -14.84
N GLU A 42 -6.80 -3.71 -15.63
CA GLU A 42 -6.42 -2.29 -15.63
C GLU A 42 -6.43 -1.59 -14.26
N ILE A 43 -7.15 -2.13 -13.27
CA ILE A 43 -7.41 -1.46 -11.99
C ILE A 43 -6.99 -2.30 -10.77
N PHE A 44 -7.10 -3.63 -10.84
CA PHE A 44 -6.82 -4.49 -9.70
C PHE A 44 -5.42 -5.07 -9.74
N SER A 45 -4.76 -4.99 -8.59
CA SER A 45 -3.43 -5.54 -8.37
C SER A 45 -3.31 -6.21 -7.01
N TYR A 46 -2.34 -7.10 -6.89
CA TYR A 46 -1.96 -7.70 -5.62
C TYR A 46 -0.46 -7.66 -5.43
N ARG A 47 -0.04 -7.60 -4.17
CA ARG A 47 1.36 -7.58 -3.79
C ARG A 47 1.99 -8.94 -4.14
N ILE A 48 3.20 -8.90 -4.69
CA ILE A 48 3.98 -10.09 -5.04
C ILE A 48 5.37 -10.03 -4.42
N ASP A 49 5.92 -11.20 -4.14
CA ASP A 49 7.30 -11.43 -3.69
C ASP A 49 8.13 -12.16 -4.77
N LYS A 50 7.51 -12.49 -5.91
CA LYS A 50 8.12 -13.19 -7.05
C LYS A 50 7.64 -12.60 -8.36
N ILE A 51 8.57 -12.32 -9.27
CA ILE A 51 8.31 -11.81 -10.63
C ILE A 51 8.51 -12.97 -11.60
N GLN A 52 7.43 -13.38 -12.26
CA GLN A 52 7.46 -14.42 -13.27
C GLN A 52 7.86 -13.84 -14.64
N PRO A 53 8.43 -14.66 -15.54
CA PRO A 53 8.64 -14.27 -16.93
C PRO A 53 7.36 -13.72 -17.57
N ASN A 54 7.49 -12.67 -18.38
CA ASN A 54 6.40 -12.02 -19.11
C ASN A 54 5.25 -11.49 -18.21
N SER A 55 5.51 -11.24 -16.94
CA SER A 55 4.53 -10.60 -16.06
C SER A 55 4.63 -9.08 -16.12
N TYR A 56 3.47 -8.41 -16.20
CA TYR A 56 3.39 -6.97 -16.02
C TYR A 56 3.40 -6.66 -14.52
N VAL A 57 4.48 -6.03 -14.05
CA VAL A 57 4.71 -5.74 -12.64
C VAL A 57 4.97 -4.25 -12.46
N MET A 58 4.34 -3.67 -11.45
CA MET A 58 4.60 -2.30 -11.04
C MET A 58 5.35 -2.30 -9.71
N ALA A 59 6.31 -1.38 -9.57
CA ALA A 59 6.99 -1.18 -8.30
C ALA A 59 6.68 0.20 -7.73
N THR A 60 6.45 0.25 -6.43
CA THR A 60 6.20 1.49 -5.70
C THR A 60 7.22 1.63 -4.60
N VAL A 61 7.77 2.84 -4.45
CA VAL A 61 8.63 3.20 -3.34
C VAL A 61 8.05 4.41 -2.63
N VAL A 62 7.78 4.24 -1.34
CA VAL A 62 7.35 5.32 -0.47
C VAL A 62 8.56 5.86 0.26
N LEU A 63 8.84 7.14 0.06
CA LEU A 63 9.97 7.84 0.67
C LEU A 63 9.48 8.76 1.78
N ASN A 64 10.29 8.91 2.83
CA ASN A 64 10.14 10.05 3.74
C ASN A 64 10.35 11.37 2.97
N VAL A 65 9.75 12.45 3.46
CA VAL A 65 9.91 13.77 2.86
C VAL A 65 11.41 14.14 2.91
N PRO A 66 12.05 14.38 1.75
CA PRO A 66 13.46 14.72 1.71
C PRO A 66 13.71 16.12 2.28
N LYS A 67 14.92 16.36 2.79
CA LYS A 67 15.38 17.69 3.17
C LYS A 67 15.88 18.44 1.93
N PHE A 68 15.49 19.71 1.79
CA PHE A 68 15.88 20.58 0.69
C PHE A 68 16.81 21.69 1.19
N ASP A 69 18.00 21.30 1.68
CA ASP A 69 18.88 22.24 2.41
C ASP A 69 19.63 23.20 1.47
N LYS A 70 20.33 22.67 0.46
CA LYS A 70 21.21 23.46 -0.43
C LYS A 70 20.62 23.73 -1.81
N ASN A 71 19.83 22.79 -2.32
CA ASN A 71 19.22 22.85 -3.64
C ASN A 71 17.71 22.71 -3.49
N PRO A 72 16.92 23.34 -4.38
CA PRO A 72 15.46 23.16 -4.42
C PRO A 72 15.05 21.80 -4.99
N PHE A 73 15.99 20.86 -5.09
CA PHE A 73 15.78 19.50 -5.57
C PHE A 73 16.71 18.52 -4.88
N CYS A 74 16.31 17.25 -4.90
CA CYS A 74 17.07 16.10 -4.41
C CYS A 74 17.10 15.02 -5.49
N ASP A 75 18.29 14.47 -5.76
CA ASP A 75 18.45 13.34 -6.67
C ASP A 75 18.31 12.02 -5.88
N VAL A 76 17.39 11.18 -6.33
CA VAL A 76 17.10 9.83 -5.80
C VAL A 76 17.82 8.81 -6.65
N TYR A 77 18.69 8.04 -6.01
CA TYR A 77 19.38 6.91 -6.60
C TYR A 77 18.68 5.64 -6.15
N GLY A 78 18.43 4.72 -7.07
CA GLY A 78 17.73 3.47 -6.78
C GLY A 78 18.50 2.25 -7.26
N THR A 79 18.35 1.13 -6.56
CA THR A 79 18.83 -0.18 -7.00
C THR A 79 17.77 -1.22 -6.68
N ILE A 80 17.46 -2.09 -7.65
CA ILE A 80 16.64 -3.28 -7.41
C ILE A 80 17.58 -4.42 -7.10
N SER A 81 17.46 -5.01 -5.92
CA SER A 81 18.06 -6.29 -5.57
C SER A 81 17.05 -7.41 -5.82
N TYR A 82 17.52 -8.56 -6.30
CA TYR A 82 16.68 -9.73 -6.55
C TYR A 82 17.50 -11.02 -6.49
N LYS A 83 16.80 -12.14 -6.35
CA LYS A 83 17.41 -13.48 -6.37
C LYS A 83 17.01 -14.27 -7.61
N ILE A 84 18.00 -14.86 -8.27
CA ILE A 84 17.81 -15.92 -9.25
C ILE A 84 18.41 -17.17 -8.63
N GLU A 85 17.56 -18.18 -8.40
CA GLU A 85 17.93 -19.38 -7.63
C GLU A 85 18.48 -18.98 -6.24
N GLU A 86 19.71 -19.36 -5.92
CA GLU A 86 20.39 -19.04 -4.65
C GLU A 86 21.23 -17.75 -4.74
N ASN A 87 21.40 -17.17 -5.93
CA ASN A 87 22.32 -16.05 -6.16
C ASN A 87 21.61 -14.70 -6.11
N GLU A 88 22.26 -13.72 -5.49
CA GLU A 88 21.79 -12.33 -5.38
C GLU A 88 22.38 -11.45 -6.48
N TYR A 89 21.53 -10.64 -7.08
CA TYR A 89 21.88 -9.72 -8.16
C TYR A 89 21.30 -8.34 -7.89
N GLN A 90 21.84 -7.33 -8.59
CA GLN A 90 21.42 -5.95 -8.49
C GLN A 90 21.34 -5.29 -9.86
N ILE A 91 20.36 -4.41 -10.04
CA ILE A 91 20.24 -3.55 -11.23
C ILE A 91 19.97 -2.11 -10.79
N PRO A 92 20.74 -1.12 -11.28
CA PRO A 92 20.48 0.28 -10.96
C PRO A 92 19.20 0.77 -11.62
N ILE A 93 18.50 1.65 -10.93
CA ILE A 93 17.34 2.38 -11.43
C ILE A 93 17.81 3.74 -11.96
N PRO A 94 17.20 4.29 -13.02
CA PRO A 94 17.46 5.65 -13.45
C PRO A 94 17.33 6.67 -12.30
N VAL A 95 18.23 7.64 -12.27
CA VAL A 95 18.21 8.71 -11.27
C VAL A 95 16.94 9.53 -11.44
N ILE A 96 16.21 9.74 -10.35
CA ILE A 96 15.00 10.56 -10.33
C ILE A 96 15.30 11.85 -9.59
N ARG A 97 14.88 12.98 -10.14
CA ARG A 97 14.98 14.28 -9.48
C ARG A 97 13.64 14.63 -8.85
N LEU A 98 13.64 14.87 -7.54
CA LEU A 98 12.50 15.40 -6.78
C LEU A 98 12.73 16.88 -6.47
N THR A 99 11.77 17.74 -6.78
CA THR A 99 11.81 19.19 -6.48
C THR A 99 10.98 19.53 -5.24
N ILE A 100 11.18 20.72 -4.66
CA ILE A 100 10.34 21.21 -3.55
C ILE A 100 8.86 21.24 -3.98
N GLU A 101 8.57 21.66 -5.20
CA GLU A 101 7.23 21.71 -5.77
C GLU A 101 6.60 20.32 -5.92
N ASP A 102 7.43 19.30 -6.15
CA ASP A 102 6.95 17.92 -6.09
C ASP A 102 6.48 17.58 -4.67
N THR A 103 6.98 18.28 -3.62
CA THR A 103 6.77 17.99 -2.18
C THR A 103 5.81 18.86 -1.40
N ILE A 104 5.54 20.08 -1.84
CA ILE A 104 4.64 21.02 -1.17
C ILE A 104 3.28 21.02 -1.89
N ASP A 105 2.22 21.14 -1.09
CA ASP A 105 0.78 21.02 -1.35
C ASP A 105 0.25 20.98 -2.80
N ASN A 106 -0.77 20.13 -2.94
CA ASN A 106 -1.47 19.68 -4.16
C ASN A 106 -0.80 18.55 -4.97
N ASN A 107 0.42 18.10 -4.69
CA ASN A 107 0.98 16.88 -5.31
C ASN A 107 1.24 15.72 -4.32
N TYR A 108 1.25 15.99 -3.01
CA TYR A 108 1.42 14.97 -1.96
C TYR A 108 0.11 14.46 -1.34
N GLN A 109 -0.97 15.24 -1.40
CA GLN A 109 -2.30 14.65 -1.27
C GLN A 109 -2.48 13.77 -2.50
N ILE A 110 -2.76 12.50 -2.29
CA ILE A 110 -3.13 11.63 -3.39
C ILE A 110 -4.44 12.21 -3.94
N LYS A 111 -4.35 13.07 -4.96
CA LYS A 111 -5.47 13.74 -5.63
C LYS A 111 -6.27 12.72 -6.40
N PHE A 112 -7.03 11.88 -5.71
CA PHE A 112 -7.94 11.00 -6.41
C PHE A 112 -9.01 11.86 -7.09
N LEU A 113 -9.33 11.48 -8.33
CA LEU A 113 -10.29 12.21 -9.15
C LEU A 113 -11.65 12.17 -8.46
N THR A 114 -12.19 13.34 -8.14
CA THR A 114 -13.60 13.49 -7.75
C THR A 114 -14.37 14.00 -8.95
N GLU A 115 -15.71 13.86 -8.98
CA GLU A 115 -16.57 14.34 -10.08
C GLU A 115 -16.30 15.80 -10.49
N ARG A 116 -15.82 16.64 -9.56
CA ARG A 116 -15.42 18.03 -9.82
C ARG A 116 -14.12 18.20 -10.62
N ASN A 117 -13.27 17.17 -10.65
CA ASN A 117 -11.98 17.15 -11.36
C ASN A 117 -12.03 16.45 -12.73
N TYR A 118 -13.19 15.90 -13.14
CA TYR A 118 -13.41 15.28 -14.47
C TYR A 118 -13.27 16.26 -15.66
N ALA A 119 -13.16 17.57 -15.40
CA ALA A 119 -12.91 18.56 -16.44
C ALA A 119 -11.50 18.43 -17.07
N PHE A 120 -10.58 17.71 -16.43
CA PHE A 120 -9.29 17.34 -17.00
C PHE A 120 -9.30 15.83 -17.31
N GLN A 121 -9.11 15.50 -18.59
CA GLN A 121 -9.07 14.12 -19.09
C GLN A 121 -7.83 13.40 -18.52
N VAL A 122 -8.00 12.74 -17.38
CA VAL A 122 -6.97 11.89 -16.78
C VAL A 122 -7.23 10.46 -17.23
N GLU A 123 -6.26 9.83 -17.89
CA GLU A 123 -6.36 8.43 -18.31
C GLU A 123 -6.35 7.51 -17.07
N THR A 124 -7.00 6.35 -17.14
CA THR A 124 -6.97 5.28 -16.10
C THR A 124 -5.57 4.98 -15.56
N LYS A 125 -4.54 5.22 -16.38
CA LYS A 125 -3.12 5.05 -16.06
C LYS A 125 -2.62 5.89 -14.88
N ASP A 126 -3.25 7.02 -14.56
CA ASP A 126 -2.76 7.91 -13.49
C ASP A 126 -3.32 7.54 -12.11
N ILE A 127 -4.51 6.90 -12.06
CA ILE A 127 -5.18 6.51 -10.81
C ILE A 127 -4.51 5.28 -10.18
N LEU A 128 -4.06 4.33 -11.01
CA LEU A 128 -3.47 3.08 -10.53
C LEU A 128 -2.18 3.31 -9.71
N PRO A 129 -1.19 4.12 -10.18
CA PRO A 129 -0.03 4.51 -9.38
C PRO A 129 -0.40 5.07 -8.01
N MET A 130 -1.49 5.84 -7.92
CA MET A 130 -1.98 6.52 -6.72
C MET A 130 -2.65 5.57 -5.72
N ILE A 131 -3.40 4.58 -6.19
CA ILE A 131 -3.97 3.53 -5.35
C ILE A 131 -2.85 2.65 -4.78
N LEU A 132 -1.91 2.22 -5.61
CA LEU A 132 -0.81 1.35 -5.19
C LEU A 132 0.08 2.00 -4.16
N ALA A 133 0.42 3.25 -4.41
CA ALA A 133 0.99 4.20 -3.49
C ALA A 133 0.36 4.18 -2.09
N LEU A 134 -0.96 4.41 -2.02
CA LEU A 134 -1.70 4.42 -0.76
C LEU A 134 -1.59 3.06 -0.06
N ARG A 135 -1.80 1.99 -0.83
CA ARG A 135 -1.75 0.60 -0.35
C ARG A 135 -0.38 0.23 0.22
N SER A 136 0.72 0.76 -0.33
CA SER A 136 2.08 0.53 0.16
C SER A 136 2.34 1.02 1.59
N THR A 137 1.47 1.88 2.12
CA THR A 137 1.55 2.37 3.52
C THR A 137 0.31 2.02 4.34
N SER A 138 -0.55 1.16 3.80
CA SER A 138 -1.81 0.80 4.42
C SER A 138 -1.74 -0.60 5.02
N VAL A 139 -2.51 -0.79 6.10
CA VAL A 139 -2.98 -2.11 6.49
C VAL A 139 -4.21 -2.46 5.64
N GLU A 140 -4.25 -3.69 5.15
CA GLU A 140 -5.33 -4.18 4.29
C GLU A 140 -6.16 -5.24 5.02
N LYS A 141 -7.47 -5.24 4.75
CA LYS A 141 -8.34 -6.34 5.15
C LYS A 141 -9.33 -6.66 4.04
N ILE A 142 -9.49 -7.95 3.76
CA ILE A 142 -10.49 -8.45 2.82
C ILE A 142 -11.63 -9.06 3.64
N ILE A 143 -12.86 -8.74 3.26
CA ILE A 143 -14.07 -9.17 3.95
C ILE A 143 -15.10 -9.65 2.93
N ASP A 144 -15.93 -10.62 3.33
CA ASP A 144 -16.99 -11.15 2.48
C ASP A 144 -18.29 -10.36 2.72
N VAL A 145 -18.81 -9.73 1.66
CA VAL A 145 -20.03 -8.93 1.73
C VAL A 145 -20.82 -9.08 0.43
N GLN A 146 -22.07 -9.54 0.54
CA GLN A 146 -22.98 -9.61 -0.62
C GLN A 146 -23.69 -8.27 -0.83
N ILE A 147 -23.20 -7.42 -1.74
CA ILE A 147 -23.73 -6.07 -1.99
C ILE A 147 -24.62 -6.07 -3.23
N LYS A 148 -24.07 -6.41 -4.40
CA LYS A 148 -24.72 -6.23 -5.71
C LYS A 148 -25.92 -7.14 -5.97
N LYS A 149 -25.99 -8.30 -5.32
CA LYS A 149 -27.08 -9.28 -5.55
C LYS A 149 -28.34 -8.95 -4.75
N ILE A 150 -28.28 -8.03 -3.79
CA ILE A 150 -29.37 -7.72 -2.86
C ILE A 150 -29.61 -6.21 -2.86
N PRO A 151 -30.65 -5.68 -3.54
CA PRO A 151 -30.88 -4.24 -3.68
C PRO A 151 -30.93 -3.46 -2.36
N LYS A 152 -31.41 -4.12 -1.29
CA LYS A 152 -31.41 -3.53 0.07
C LYS A 152 -29.97 -3.29 0.57
N LYS A 153 -29.08 -4.26 0.42
CA LYS A 153 -27.68 -4.19 0.86
C LYS A 153 -26.88 -3.20 0.01
N GLU A 154 -27.15 -3.13 -1.28
CA GLU A 154 -26.59 -2.08 -2.14
C GLU A 154 -26.99 -0.68 -1.67
N LYS A 155 -28.27 -0.46 -1.35
CA LYS A 155 -28.73 0.82 -0.79
C LYS A 155 -28.09 1.13 0.56
N GLU A 156 -27.97 0.14 1.44
CA GLU A 156 -27.29 0.27 2.74
C GLU A 156 -25.82 0.64 2.56
N PHE A 157 -25.13 0.03 1.58
CA PHE A 157 -23.73 0.34 1.24
C PHE A 157 -23.56 1.77 0.75
N LEU A 158 -24.38 2.19 -0.22
CA LEU A 158 -24.34 3.55 -0.76
C LEU A 158 -24.65 4.60 0.32
N THR A 159 -25.56 4.26 1.24
CA THR A 159 -25.88 5.12 2.39
C THR A 159 -24.67 5.25 3.31
N PHE A 160 -24.04 4.13 3.67
CA PHE A 160 -22.80 4.12 4.46
C PHE A 160 -21.69 4.97 3.82
N LEU A 161 -21.42 4.78 2.52
CA LEU A 161 -20.39 5.54 1.80
C LEU A 161 -20.66 7.05 1.90
N LYS A 162 -21.91 7.46 1.65
CA LYS A 162 -22.32 8.87 1.73
C LYS A 162 -22.18 9.43 3.14
N GLU A 163 -22.67 8.71 4.15
CA GLU A 163 -22.60 9.15 5.56
C GLU A 163 -21.16 9.31 6.07
N LYS A 164 -20.25 8.47 5.58
CA LYS A 164 -18.83 8.49 5.97
C LYS A 164 -17.93 9.26 5.01
N SER A 165 -18.51 10.03 4.09
CA SER A 165 -17.77 10.88 3.13
C SER A 165 -16.82 10.11 2.22
N PHE A 166 -17.16 8.87 1.87
CA PHE A 166 -16.46 8.14 0.81
C PHE A 166 -16.95 8.65 -0.54
N GLU A 167 -16.00 9.04 -1.38
CA GLU A 167 -16.24 9.49 -2.74
C GLU A 167 -15.71 8.45 -3.72
N ALA A 168 -16.48 8.18 -4.78
CA ALA A 168 -16.05 7.28 -5.84
C ALA A 168 -14.93 7.95 -6.65
N ILE A 169 -13.84 7.22 -6.85
CA ILE A 169 -12.66 7.69 -7.61
C ILE A 169 -12.44 6.89 -8.88
N PHE A 170 -12.98 5.67 -8.89
CA PHE A 170 -13.04 4.78 -10.04
C PHE A 170 -14.22 3.82 -9.85
N GLU A 171 -14.60 3.09 -10.90
CA GLU A 171 -15.62 2.06 -10.78
C GLU A 171 -15.27 1.08 -9.66
N ASN A 172 -16.19 0.90 -8.70
CA ASN A 172 -16.03 0.01 -7.55
C ASN A 172 -14.94 0.43 -6.53
N ILE A 173 -14.40 1.65 -6.61
CA ILE A 173 -13.34 2.13 -5.70
C ILE A 173 -13.74 3.48 -5.09
N TYR A 174 -13.68 3.53 -3.76
CA TYR A 174 -14.15 4.67 -2.96
C TYR A 174 -13.11 5.09 -1.93
N ILE A 175 -12.94 6.39 -1.71
CA ILE A 175 -11.98 6.91 -0.74
C ILE A 175 -12.53 8.11 0.05
N VAL A 176 -12.08 8.27 1.29
CA VAL A 176 -12.25 9.50 2.07
C VAL A 176 -11.07 10.44 1.86
N GLN A 177 -11.31 11.61 1.26
CA GLN A 177 -10.30 12.66 1.08
C GLN A 177 -10.39 13.78 2.12
N THR A 178 -11.50 13.85 2.85
CA THR A 178 -11.74 14.91 3.82
C THR A 178 -10.88 14.74 5.06
N THR A 179 -10.50 15.87 5.67
CA THR A 179 -9.74 15.91 6.92
C THR A 179 -10.61 15.33 8.05
N SER A 180 -10.46 14.03 8.30
CA SER A 180 -11.22 13.27 9.30
C SER A 180 -10.41 12.08 9.80
N CYS A 181 -10.96 11.35 10.79
CA CYS A 181 -10.33 10.12 11.27
C CYS A 181 -10.27 9.01 10.20
N LEU A 182 -11.08 9.10 9.14
CA LEU A 182 -11.09 8.16 8.02
C LEU A 182 -10.26 8.64 6.83
N MET A 183 -9.56 9.78 6.93
CA MET A 183 -8.74 10.31 5.85
C MET A 183 -7.82 9.24 5.26
N HIS A 184 -7.85 9.13 3.93
CA HIS A 184 -7.13 8.14 3.11
C HIS A 184 -7.55 6.68 3.31
N CYS A 185 -8.71 6.41 3.91
CA CYS A 185 -9.25 5.07 3.91
C CYS A 185 -9.89 4.76 2.55
N LEU A 186 -9.55 3.59 2.00
CA LEU A 186 -9.95 3.12 0.68
C LEU A 186 -10.84 1.88 0.83
N ILE A 187 -11.93 1.82 0.08
CA ILE A 187 -12.79 0.64 -0.06
C ILE A 187 -12.87 0.29 -1.54
N GLU A 188 -12.52 -0.95 -1.86
CA GLU A 188 -12.60 -1.53 -3.19
C GLU A 188 -13.57 -2.71 -3.18
N ILE A 189 -14.54 -2.73 -4.09
CA ILE A 189 -15.33 -3.92 -4.37
C ILE A 189 -14.55 -4.77 -5.35
N LEU A 190 -14.05 -5.91 -4.87
CA LEU A 190 -13.26 -6.82 -5.68
C LEU A 190 -14.14 -7.54 -6.72
N PRO A 191 -13.56 -7.95 -7.87
CA PRO A 191 -14.28 -8.79 -8.82
C PRO A 191 -14.74 -10.08 -8.14
N ILE A 192 -15.92 -10.56 -8.53
CA ILE A 192 -16.49 -11.81 -8.00
C ILE A 192 -15.62 -12.97 -8.48
N ILE A 193 -14.89 -13.57 -7.54
CA ILE A 193 -14.14 -14.81 -7.74
C ILE A 193 -14.87 -15.84 -6.87
N GLU A 194 -15.30 -16.95 -7.48
CA GLU A 194 -16.03 -18.04 -6.79
C GLU A 194 -17.45 -17.69 -6.30
N GLY A 195 -18.08 -16.66 -6.88
CA GLY A 195 -19.50 -16.35 -6.68
C GLY A 195 -19.81 -15.45 -5.48
N GLU A 196 -18.81 -15.14 -4.67
CA GLU A 196 -18.89 -14.21 -3.55
C GLU A 196 -18.24 -12.85 -3.90
N GLU A 197 -18.91 -11.78 -3.48
CA GLU A 197 -18.39 -10.42 -3.60
C GLU A 197 -17.58 -10.11 -2.34
N LYS A 198 -16.37 -9.60 -2.54
CA LYS A 198 -15.45 -9.27 -1.45
C LYS A 198 -15.17 -7.78 -1.46
N LEU A 199 -15.06 -7.18 -0.28
CA LEU A 199 -14.53 -5.83 -0.13
C LEU A 199 -13.08 -5.92 0.33
N ARG A 200 -12.21 -5.14 -0.31
CA ARG A 200 -10.88 -4.81 0.24
C ARG A 200 -10.96 -3.44 0.88
N ILE A 201 -10.57 -3.37 2.14
CA ILE A 201 -10.43 -2.13 2.88
C ILE A 201 -8.93 -1.88 3.06
N SER A 202 -8.49 -0.65 2.78
CA SER A 202 -7.13 -0.20 3.07
C SER A 202 -7.19 1.02 4.00
N SER A 203 -6.38 1.04 5.05
CA SER A 203 -6.33 2.16 5.99
C SER A 203 -4.91 2.38 6.53
N ARG A 204 -4.60 3.56 7.06
CA ARG A 204 -3.23 3.87 7.52
C ARG A 204 -2.86 3.20 8.84
N SER A 205 -3.84 2.67 9.58
CA SER A 205 -3.59 2.00 10.86
C SER A 205 -4.67 1.00 11.20
N ASN A 206 -4.33 0.01 12.03
CA ASN A 206 -5.29 -0.94 12.58
C ASN A 206 -6.43 -0.26 13.34
N HIS A 207 -6.18 0.91 13.95
CA HIS A 207 -7.24 1.67 14.61
C HIS A 207 -8.27 2.22 13.62
N GLN A 208 -7.82 2.82 12.50
CA GLN A 208 -8.72 3.26 11.43
C GLN A 208 -9.49 2.07 10.84
N MET A 209 -8.80 0.96 10.57
CA MET A 209 -9.41 -0.29 10.10
C MET A 209 -10.54 -0.74 11.03
N ASN A 210 -10.29 -0.80 12.33
CA ASN A 210 -11.26 -1.23 13.33
C ASN A 210 -12.51 -0.34 13.38
N ILE A 211 -12.34 0.98 13.21
CA ILE A 211 -13.47 1.92 13.14
C ILE A 211 -14.34 1.61 11.92
N ILE A 212 -13.74 1.41 10.74
CA ILE A 212 -14.47 1.12 9.50
C ILE A 212 -15.22 -0.20 9.60
N LEU A 213 -14.54 -1.25 10.08
CA LEU A 213 -15.14 -2.57 10.24
C LEU A 213 -16.36 -2.52 11.18
N ARG A 214 -16.29 -1.72 12.26
CA ARG A 214 -17.43 -1.52 13.16
C ARG A 214 -18.59 -0.82 12.46
N PHE A 215 -18.34 0.27 11.75
CA PHE A 215 -19.40 0.93 11.00
C PHE A 215 -20.01 0.01 9.93
N LEU A 216 -19.19 -0.72 9.19
CA LEU A 216 -19.69 -1.69 8.21
C LEU A 216 -20.55 -2.76 8.88
N LYS A 217 -20.17 -3.27 10.06
CA LYS A 217 -20.97 -4.25 10.80
C LYS A 217 -22.33 -3.72 11.24
N ASP A 218 -22.44 -2.43 11.54
CA ASP A 218 -23.73 -1.78 11.86
C ASP A 218 -24.68 -1.78 10.65
N HIS A 219 -24.15 -1.69 9.43
CA HIS A 219 -24.93 -1.77 8.18
C HIS A 219 -25.07 -3.19 7.63
N PHE A 220 -24.11 -4.07 7.93
CA PHE A 220 -24.00 -5.45 7.44
C PHE A 220 -23.77 -6.41 8.61
N SER A 221 -24.85 -6.75 9.32
CA SER A 221 -24.80 -7.67 10.46
C SER A 221 -24.24 -9.05 10.11
N ASP A 222 -24.43 -9.48 8.86
CA ASP A 222 -24.02 -10.80 8.36
C ASP A 222 -22.56 -10.84 7.90
N MET A 223 -21.83 -9.72 8.03
CA MET A 223 -20.44 -9.60 7.61
C MET A 223 -19.56 -10.49 8.47
N ILE A 224 -18.82 -11.39 7.81
CA ILE A 224 -17.82 -12.23 8.46
C ILE A 224 -16.49 -11.50 8.39
N ILE A 225 -15.92 -11.25 9.56
CA ILE A 225 -14.58 -10.68 9.71
C ILE A 225 -13.70 -11.84 10.14
N GLU A 226 -12.82 -12.34 9.28
CA GLU A 226 -11.77 -13.24 9.71
C GLU A 226 -10.84 -12.48 10.67
N GLU A 227 -10.81 -12.92 11.94
CA GLU A 227 -9.84 -12.45 12.92
C GLU A 227 -8.55 -13.24 12.72
N ASP A 228 -7.61 -12.69 11.96
CA ASP A 228 -6.24 -13.22 11.85
C ASP A 228 -5.41 -12.83 13.09
N VAL A 229 -6.02 -12.93 14.27
CA VAL A 229 -5.33 -12.70 15.54
C VAL A 229 -4.69 -14.02 15.92
N ASN A 230 -3.39 -14.14 15.65
CA ASN A 230 -2.60 -15.26 16.11
C ASN A 230 -1.83 -14.88 17.39
N PRO A 231 -2.43 -15.05 18.58
CA PRO A 231 -1.79 -14.67 19.83
C PRO A 231 -0.50 -15.44 20.08
N PHE A 232 -0.37 -16.66 19.55
CA PHE A 232 0.85 -17.45 19.64
C PHE A 232 1.98 -16.84 18.79
N HIS A 233 1.66 -16.38 17.58
CA HIS A 233 2.63 -15.67 16.75
C HIS A 233 3.04 -14.36 17.43
N ALA A 234 2.11 -13.55 17.90
CA ALA A 234 2.41 -12.30 18.61
C ALA A 234 3.28 -12.56 19.85
N ALA A 235 2.94 -13.55 20.66
CA ALA A 235 3.74 -13.96 21.83
C ALA A 235 5.15 -14.43 21.44
N MET A 236 5.26 -15.21 20.36
CA MET A 236 6.55 -15.71 19.86
C MET A 236 7.44 -14.58 19.34
N VAL A 237 6.89 -13.64 18.58
CA VAL A 237 7.63 -12.49 18.07
C VAL A 237 8.08 -11.59 19.23
N LEU A 238 7.22 -11.39 20.25
CA LEU A 238 7.57 -10.66 21.47
C LEU A 238 8.67 -11.36 22.28
N MET A 239 8.58 -12.68 22.46
CA MET A 239 9.63 -13.46 23.13
C MET A 239 10.97 -13.36 22.39
N ASN A 240 10.95 -13.36 21.06
CA ASN A 240 12.17 -13.19 20.26
C ASN A 240 12.78 -11.80 20.43
N GLU A 241 11.98 -10.74 20.45
CA GLU A 241 12.48 -9.39 20.75
C GLU A 241 13.10 -9.33 22.16
N LEU A 242 12.41 -9.88 23.17
CA LEU A 242 12.90 -9.90 24.55
C LEU A 242 14.24 -10.65 24.69
N LYS A 243 14.41 -11.78 24.00
CA LYS A 243 15.69 -12.51 23.96
C LYS A 243 16.82 -11.64 23.42
N LEU A 244 16.58 -10.88 22.36
CA LEU A 244 17.60 -10.02 21.75
C LEU A 244 18.07 -8.91 22.71
N TYR A 245 17.20 -8.38 23.59
CA TYR A 245 17.64 -7.47 24.66
C TYR A 245 18.45 -8.17 25.75
N LEU A 246 18.15 -9.44 26.06
CA LEU A 246 18.84 -10.20 27.09
C LEU A 246 20.20 -10.73 26.65
N GLU A 247 20.39 -10.98 25.36
CA GLU A 247 21.60 -11.59 24.77
C GLU A 247 22.65 -10.56 24.31
N ASP A 248 22.49 -9.30 24.67
CA ASP A 248 23.33 -8.16 24.27
C ASP A 248 23.62 -8.06 22.74
N THR A 249 22.61 -8.40 21.93
CA THR A 249 22.69 -8.40 20.46
C THR A 249 22.84 -7.00 19.85
N SER A 250 23.17 -6.90 18.56
CA SER A 250 23.42 -5.62 17.91
C SER A 250 22.17 -4.73 17.88
N THR A 251 22.37 -3.40 17.88
CA THR A 251 21.29 -2.41 17.78
C THR A 251 20.40 -2.64 16.55
N ALA A 252 20.99 -3.09 15.43
CA ALA A 252 20.25 -3.38 14.20
C ALA A 252 19.30 -4.59 14.35
N GLU A 253 19.74 -5.66 15.02
CA GLU A 253 18.90 -6.83 15.28
C GLU A 253 17.73 -6.49 16.22
N ARG A 254 17.98 -5.68 17.24
CA ARG A 254 16.94 -5.18 18.15
C ARG A 254 15.93 -4.29 17.42
N GLN A 255 16.38 -3.40 16.52
CA GLN A 255 15.48 -2.58 15.70
C GLN A 255 14.62 -3.42 14.76
N MET A 256 15.21 -4.42 14.10
CA MET A 256 14.47 -5.32 13.21
C MET A 256 13.41 -6.14 13.97
N ALA A 257 13.73 -6.57 15.20
CA ALA A 257 12.79 -7.27 16.05
C ALA A 257 11.66 -6.37 16.56
N ARG A 258 11.95 -5.11 16.94
CA ARG A 258 10.94 -4.09 17.26
C ARG A 258 9.94 -3.84 16.14
N ILE A 259 10.44 -3.73 14.91
CA ILE A 259 9.60 -3.54 13.72
C ILE A 259 8.67 -4.74 13.52
N ARG A 260 9.12 -5.96 13.86
CA ARG A 260 8.31 -7.17 13.76
C ARG A 260 7.27 -7.29 14.88
N THR A 261 7.60 -6.87 16.10
CA THR A 261 6.66 -6.95 17.23
C THR A 261 5.57 -5.90 17.17
N ASP A 262 5.85 -4.69 16.69
CA ASP A 262 4.93 -3.55 16.55
C ASP A 262 4.13 -3.18 17.83
N LEU A 263 4.45 -3.84 18.95
CA LEU A 263 3.76 -3.80 20.25
C LEU A 263 4.42 -2.82 21.22
N LEU A 264 5.68 -2.44 20.98
CA LEU A 264 6.52 -1.66 21.89
C LEU A 264 6.98 -0.31 21.29
N ILE A 265 6.25 0.23 20.32
CA ILE A 265 6.40 1.64 19.94
C ILE A 265 5.50 2.45 20.89
N PRO A 266 6.05 3.24 21.83
CA PRO A 266 5.27 4.21 22.60
C PRO A 266 4.67 5.31 21.70
#